data_AF-A0AAU8ZJR3-F1
#
_entry.id   AF-A0AAU8ZJR3-F1
#
_cell.length_a   1.000
_cell.length_b   1.000
_cell.length_c   1.000
_cell.angle_alpha   90.00
_cell.angle_beta   90.00
_cell.angle_gamma   90.00
#
_symmetry.space_group_name_H-M   'P 1'
#
loop_
_entity.id
_entity.type
_entity.pdbx_description
1 polymer ?
#
loop_
_entity_poly.entity_id
_entity_poly.type
_entity_poly.pdbx_seq_one_letter_code
_entity_poly.pdbx_strand_id
1 'polypeptide(L)'
;MKKQKNAAAQSFGHLTAGAESDTTDNQQVQNAAALMVSDDQPEAPKKHSRAHNVAVSEEAAASPALAVHLLRETDLSSKKIRARLRDEPEYLSKFTVKYMEENDPTWEFLDDEERVIKALQVSSQRGDINGYMTARQQAVQALKKMEEPMTEDEVQKMIERTRQAMNASNPDTPDNTEARQKADEEYQRDMAKAAEKLRATYKETGVTLRG
;
A
#
# COMPACT_ATOMS: atom_id res chain seq x y z
N MET A 1 -62.48 50.58 5.42
CA MET A 1 -63.48 49.49 5.54
C MET A 1 -63.03 48.31 4.67
N LYS A 2 -63.35 47.06 5.07
CA LYS A 2 -63.65 45.83 4.27
C LYS A 2 -63.13 45.77 2.80
N LYS A 3 -62.55 44.68 2.27
CA LYS A 3 -62.42 43.26 2.72
C LYS A 3 -61.59 42.48 1.67
N GLN A 4 -60.89 41.38 2.07
CA GLN A 4 -60.74 40.06 1.37
C GLN A 4 -60.36 40.01 -0.14
N LYS A 5 -59.64 39.07 -0.74
CA LYS A 5 -59.11 37.69 -0.52
C LYS A 5 -57.89 37.56 -1.48
N ASN A 6 -56.97 36.58 -1.45
CA ASN A 6 -56.73 35.40 -0.60
C ASN A 6 -55.22 35.08 -0.62
N ALA A 7 -54.76 34.10 0.17
CA ALA A 7 -53.48 33.43 -0.06
C ALA A 7 -53.73 32.04 -0.67
N ALA A 8 -52.93 31.65 -1.68
CA ALA A 8 -52.94 30.28 -2.22
C ALA A 8 -52.07 29.38 -1.32
N ALA A 9 -52.60 28.22 -0.94
CA ALA A 9 -52.01 27.39 0.10
C ALA A 9 -50.75 26.64 -0.38
N GLN A 10 -49.68 26.74 0.41
CA GLN A 10 -48.62 25.73 0.42
C GLN A 10 -49.12 24.55 1.26
N SER A 11 -49.39 23.42 0.62
CA SER A 11 -49.81 22.18 1.30
C SER A 11 -48.60 21.27 1.55
N PHE A 12 -48.03 21.36 2.75
CA PHE A 12 -47.03 20.39 3.23
C PHE A 12 -47.76 19.19 3.85
N GLY A 13 -48.10 18.20 3.02
CA GLY A 13 -48.89 17.03 3.42
C GLY A 13 -48.20 15.70 3.19
N HIS A 14 -47.10 15.40 3.90
CA HIS A 14 -46.61 14.02 4.04
C HIS A 14 -45.80 13.72 5.33
N LEU A 15 -45.92 14.53 6.39
CA LEU A 15 -45.31 14.21 7.69
C LEU A 15 -46.39 13.92 8.74
N THR A 16 -46.08 12.94 9.60
CA THR A 16 -46.83 12.39 10.75
C THR A 16 -48.08 11.53 10.49
N ALA A 17 -47.84 10.23 10.32
CA ALA A 17 -48.56 9.12 10.96
C ALA A 17 -47.69 7.85 10.82
N GLY A 18 -47.41 7.04 11.83
CA GLY A 18 -47.55 7.18 13.29
C GLY A 18 -46.68 6.07 13.92
N ALA A 19 -46.11 6.29 15.10
CA ALA A 19 -45.34 5.25 15.78
C ALA A 19 -46.26 4.37 16.61
N GLU A 20 -46.19 3.04 16.47
CA GLU A 20 -46.29 2.02 17.54
C GLU A 20 -45.51 0.75 17.11
N SER A 21 -45.20 -0.13 18.07
CA SER A 21 -44.38 -1.36 17.99
C SER A 21 -44.88 -2.41 16.97
N ASP A 22 -44.05 -3.29 16.39
CA ASP A 22 -43.41 -4.43 17.07
C ASP A 22 -42.27 -5.10 16.25
N THR A 23 -41.55 -6.02 16.89
CA THR A 23 -40.40 -6.84 16.45
C THR A 23 -40.50 -7.53 15.08
N THR A 24 -39.43 -7.45 14.27
CA THR A 24 -38.83 -8.62 13.59
C THR A 24 -37.36 -8.36 13.20
N ASP A 25 -36.47 -9.30 13.52
CA ASP A 25 -35.08 -9.36 13.03
C ASP A 25 -34.95 -9.67 11.51
N ASN A 26 -33.71 -9.68 11.01
CA ASN A 26 -33.27 -10.35 9.77
C ASN A 26 -33.61 -9.73 8.40
N GLN A 27 -33.31 -8.45 8.15
CA GLN A 27 -33.16 -7.94 6.76
C GLN A 27 -31.89 -7.11 6.46
N GLN A 28 -30.95 -6.94 7.40
CA GLN A 28 -29.68 -6.22 7.14
C GLN A 28 -28.45 -7.10 6.87
N VAL A 29 -28.58 -8.44 6.97
CA VAL A 29 -27.43 -9.37 6.80
C VAL A 29 -27.22 -9.85 5.36
N GLN A 30 -28.19 -9.62 4.45
CA GLN A 30 -28.17 -10.25 3.12
C GLN A 30 -27.53 -9.40 2.00
N ASN A 31 -27.12 -8.16 2.26
CA ASN A 31 -26.43 -7.30 1.27
C ASN A 31 -24.90 -7.38 1.32
N ALA A 32 -24.33 -8.30 2.10
CA ALA A 32 -22.87 -8.55 2.17
C ALA A 32 -22.39 -9.74 1.30
N ALA A 33 -23.31 -10.49 0.68
CA ALA A 33 -23.03 -11.76 0.01
C ALA A 33 -23.28 -11.73 -1.52
N ALA A 34 -23.18 -10.55 -2.14
CA ALA A 34 -23.44 -10.36 -3.58
C ALA A 34 -22.39 -9.47 -4.29
N LEU A 35 -21.14 -9.48 -3.82
CA LEU A 35 -20.00 -9.19 -4.69
C LEU A 35 -19.63 -10.48 -5.43
N MET A 36 -20.29 -10.68 -6.58
CA MET A 36 -19.90 -11.74 -7.51
C MET A 36 -18.44 -11.50 -7.91
N VAL A 37 -17.56 -12.41 -7.49
CA VAL A 37 -16.21 -12.52 -8.03
C VAL A 37 -16.35 -12.74 -9.52
N SER A 38 -15.95 -11.74 -10.30
CA SER A 38 -15.76 -11.89 -11.72
C SER A 38 -14.53 -12.77 -11.89
N ASP A 39 -14.73 -14.04 -12.24
CA ASP A 39 -13.71 -15.10 -12.32
C ASP A 39 -12.79 -14.94 -13.56
N ASP A 40 -12.54 -13.69 -13.93
CA ASP A 40 -11.81 -13.20 -15.10
C ASP A 40 -10.81 -12.10 -14.65
N GLN A 41 -10.33 -12.21 -13.40
CA GLN A 41 -9.09 -11.55 -12.99
C GLN A 41 -7.93 -12.24 -13.74
N PRO A 42 -7.12 -11.52 -14.52
CA PRO A 42 -5.96 -12.11 -15.16
C PRO A 42 -5.01 -12.68 -14.09
N GLU A 43 -4.44 -13.86 -14.34
CA GLU A 43 -3.48 -14.50 -13.45
C GLU A 43 -2.43 -13.48 -12.96
N ALA A 44 -2.20 -13.44 -11.65
CA ALA A 44 -1.30 -12.47 -11.06
C ALA A 44 0.10 -12.59 -11.71
N PRO A 45 0.67 -11.50 -12.25
CA PRO A 45 1.90 -11.60 -13.03
C PRO A 45 3.04 -12.07 -12.14
N LYS A 46 3.76 -13.13 -12.53
CA LYS A 46 4.88 -13.68 -11.72
C LYS A 46 6.03 -12.69 -11.48
N LYS A 47 6.06 -11.58 -12.21
CA LYS A 47 7.01 -10.47 -12.08
C LYS A 47 6.33 -9.18 -12.54
N HIS A 48 6.51 -8.13 -11.76
CA HIS A 48 6.08 -6.78 -12.12
C HIS A 48 6.76 -6.22 -13.38
N SER A 49 6.04 -5.40 -14.15
CA SER A 49 6.60 -4.77 -15.34
C SER A 49 7.68 -3.73 -15.02
N ARG A 50 8.40 -3.31 -16.06
CA ARG A 50 9.37 -2.19 -15.98
C ARG A 50 8.73 -0.91 -15.42
N ALA A 51 7.48 -0.63 -15.81
CA ALA A 51 6.77 0.58 -15.42
C ALA A 51 6.37 0.54 -13.95
N HIS A 52 5.77 -0.57 -13.49
CA HIS A 52 5.45 -0.80 -12.08
C HIS A 52 6.69 -0.62 -11.18
N ASN A 53 7.79 -1.31 -11.50
CA ASN A 53 9.02 -1.30 -10.69
C ASN A 53 9.66 0.10 -10.55
N VAL A 54 9.28 1.06 -11.41
CA VAL A 54 9.65 2.47 -11.29
C VAL A 54 8.55 3.24 -10.55
N ALA A 55 7.28 3.03 -10.88
CA ALA A 55 6.14 3.73 -10.28
C ALA A 55 6.07 3.60 -8.75
N VAL A 56 6.31 2.40 -8.20
CA VAL A 56 6.29 2.16 -6.74
C VAL A 56 7.57 2.56 -6.01
N SER A 57 8.53 3.20 -6.71
CA SER A 57 9.85 3.51 -6.15
C SER A 57 9.89 4.90 -5.50
N GLU A 58 10.60 5.01 -4.38
CA GLU A 58 10.80 6.29 -3.67
C GLU A 58 11.47 7.34 -4.57
N GLU A 59 12.37 6.91 -5.46
CA GLU A 59 13.03 7.77 -6.43
C GLU A 59 12.03 8.40 -7.42
N ALA A 60 11.01 7.65 -7.86
CA ALA A 60 9.96 8.18 -8.73
C ALA A 60 8.93 9.04 -7.99
N ALA A 61 8.75 8.85 -6.68
CA ALA A 61 7.94 9.74 -5.84
C ALA A 61 8.62 11.11 -5.62
N ALA A 62 9.96 11.14 -5.57
CA ALA A 62 10.76 12.35 -5.52
C ALA A 62 10.75 13.10 -6.87
N SER A 63 11.00 12.41 -7.98
CA SER A 63 11.09 13.00 -9.33
C SER A 63 10.11 12.37 -10.33
N PRO A 64 8.79 12.55 -10.14
CA PRO A 64 7.78 11.86 -10.95
C PRO A 64 7.74 12.33 -12.41
N ALA A 65 8.01 13.59 -12.72
CA ALA A 65 8.03 14.06 -14.11
C ALA A 65 9.20 13.43 -14.87
N LEU A 66 10.39 13.34 -14.24
CA LEU A 66 11.54 12.64 -14.78
C LEU A 66 11.26 11.14 -14.93
N ALA A 67 10.59 10.50 -13.98
CA ALA A 67 10.26 9.08 -14.04
C ALA A 67 9.36 8.76 -15.24
N VAL A 68 8.32 9.55 -15.49
CA VAL A 68 7.44 9.38 -16.65
C VAL A 68 8.17 9.68 -17.97
N HIS A 69 9.02 10.71 -18.00
CA HIS A 69 9.85 11.03 -19.17
C HIS A 69 10.81 9.88 -19.52
N LEU A 70 11.60 9.39 -18.56
CA LEU A 70 12.53 8.27 -18.74
C LEU A 70 11.81 6.97 -19.13
N LEU A 71 10.63 6.70 -18.56
CA LEU A 71 9.82 5.53 -18.94
C LEU A 71 9.31 5.63 -20.38
N ARG A 72 8.94 6.82 -20.87
CA ARG A 72 8.42 7.02 -22.22
C ARG A 72 9.51 7.07 -23.30
N GLU A 73 10.62 7.74 -23.00
CA GLU A 73 11.61 8.14 -24.01
C GLU A 73 12.89 7.29 -23.97
N THR A 74 12.99 6.32 -23.05
CA THR A 74 14.12 5.39 -22.98
C THR A 74 13.69 3.94 -22.75
N ASP A 75 14.43 3.02 -23.36
CA ASP A 75 14.35 1.57 -23.11
C ASP A 75 15.23 1.13 -21.92
N LEU A 76 15.61 2.05 -21.03
CA LEU A 76 16.42 1.75 -19.86
C LEU A 76 15.65 0.82 -18.91
N SER A 77 16.35 -0.16 -18.33
CA SER A 77 15.78 -1.04 -17.29
C SER A 77 15.41 -0.23 -16.04
N SER A 78 14.43 -0.72 -15.27
CA SER A 78 13.95 -0.06 -14.04
C SER A 78 15.09 0.29 -13.08
N LYS A 79 16.10 -0.59 -12.91
CA LYS A 79 17.30 -0.31 -12.12
C LYS A 79 18.14 0.88 -12.64
N LYS A 80 18.24 1.06 -13.96
CA LYS A 80 18.96 2.21 -14.55
C LYS A 80 18.14 3.50 -14.44
N ILE A 81 16.82 3.42 -14.61
CA ILE A 81 15.92 4.57 -14.40
C ILE A 81 15.99 5.03 -12.94
N ARG A 82 15.89 4.12 -11.96
CA ARG A 82 16.06 4.42 -10.52
C ARG A 82 17.47 4.85 -10.10
N ALA A 83 18.48 4.70 -10.97
CA ALA A 83 19.77 5.34 -10.75
C ALA A 83 19.71 6.81 -11.15
N ARG A 84 19.28 7.07 -12.40
CA ARG A 84 19.08 8.44 -12.91
C ARG A 84 18.17 9.28 -12.03
N LEU A 85 17.06 8.74 -11.54
CA LEU A 85 16.15 9.44 -10.64
C LEU A 85 16.76 9.90 -9.29
N ARG A 86 17.96 9.41 -8.92
CA ARG A 86 18.71 9.89 -7.74
C ARG A 86 19.80 10.90 -8.09
N ASP A 87 20.25 10.90 -9.33
CA ASP A 87 21.45 11.61 -9.78
C ASP A 87 21.12 12.76 -10.77
N GLU A 88 19.93 12.78 -11.38
CA GLU A 88 19.45 13.76 -12.36
C GLU A 88 18.30 14.62 -11.77
N PRO A 89 18.23 15.94 -12.10
CA PRO A 89 17.16 16.83 -11.63
C PRO A 89 15.78 16.49 -12.23
N GLU A 90 14.71 16.92 -11.56
CA GLU A 90 13.33 16.70 -12.01
C GLU A 90 13.08 17.27 -13.43
N TYR A 91 12.40 16.51 -14.27
CA TYR A 91 12.18 16.91 -15.66
C TYR A 91 11.16 18.05 -15.76
N LEU A 92 11.57 19.16 -16.37
CA LEU A 92 10.68 20.29 -16.64
C LEU A 92 9.86 20.07 -17.91
N SER A 93 8.55 20.33 -17.82
CA SER A 93 7.68 20.26 -18.99
C SER A 93 8.06 21.33 -20.02
N LYS A 94 7.86 21.04 -21.32
CA LYS A 94 8.12 22.01 -22.41
C LYS A 94 7.35 23.32 -22.23
N PHE A 95 6.18 23.27 -21.60
CA PHE A 95 5.40 24.46 -21.25
C PHE A 95 6.10 25.28 -20.15
N THR A 96 6.58 24.61 -19.10
CA THR A 96 7.30 25.23 -17.98
C THR A 96 8.60 25.87 -18.43
N VAL A 97 9.41 25.15 -19.21
CA VAL A 97 10.66 25.67 -19.80
C VAL A 97 10.37 26.93 -20.61
N LYS A 98 9.45 26.84 -21.58
CA LYS A 98 9.08 27.98 -22.44
C LYS A 98 8.57 29.18 -21.64
N TYR A 99 7.69 28.95 -20.65
CA TYR A 99 7.19 30.05 -19.81
C TYR A 99 8.35 30.77 -19.09
N MET A 100 9.30 30.00 -18.53
CA MET A 100 10.42 30.57 -17.80
C MET A 100 11.40 31.30 -18.74
N GLU A 101 11.68 30.77 -19.93
CA GLU A 101 12.46 31.46 -20.98
C GLU A 101 11.84 32.81 -21.37
N GLU A 102 10.51 32.88 -21.51
CA GLU A 102 9.80 34.10 -21.91
C GLU A 102 9.63 35.13 -20.77
N ASN A 103 9.68 34.71 -19.49
CA ASN A 103 9.28 35.53 -18.34
C ASN A 103 10.37 35.74 -17.27
N ASP A 104 11.50 35.05 -17.33
CA ASP A 104 12.62 35.21 -16.41
C ASP A 104 13.96 35.43 -17.15
N PRO A 105 14.50 36.66 -17.18
CA PRO A 105 15.74 36.96 -17.90
C PRO A 105 16.99 36.32 -17.26
N THR A 106 16.87 35.67 -16.10
CA THR A 106 17.97 34.91 -15.48
C THR A 106 18.03 33.45 -15.93
N TRP A 107 16.97 32.94 -16.59
CA TRP A 107 16.76 31.52 -16.87
C TRP A 107 17.89 30.81 -17.65
N GLU A 108 18.45 31.48 -18.66
CA GLU A 108 19.52 30.91 -19.50
C GLU A 108 20.81 30.66 -18.71
N PHE A 109 21.05 31.42 -17.63
CA PHE A 109 22.26 31.34 -16.81
C PHE A 109 22.18 30.31 -15.67
N LEU A 110 20.97 29.80 -15.39
CA LEU A 110 20.74 28.79 -14.36
C LEU A 110 21.12 27.39 -14.87
N ASP A 111 21.66 26.54 -13.98
CA ASP A 111 21.78 25.11 -14.26
C ASP A 111 20.42 24.37 -14.14
N ASP A 112 20.40 23.08 -14.46
CA ASP A 112 19.13 22.32 -14.49
C ASP A 112 18.52 22.06 -13.10
N GLU A 113 19.31 22.03 -12.01
CA GLU A 113 18.79 21.98 -10.63
C GLU A 113 18.22 23.34 -10.23
N GLU A 114 18.95 24.42 -10.48
CA GLU A 114 18.52 25.80 -10.23
C GLU A 114 17.24 26.13 -11.01
N ARG A 115 17.12 25.68 -12.26
CA ARG A 115 15.91 25.81 -13.10
C ARG A 115 14.71 25.10 -12.47
N VAL A 116 14.89 23.90 -11.92
CA VAL A 116 13.82 23.18 -11.20
C VAL A 116 13.39 23.93 -9.95
N ILE A 117 14.34 24.37 -9.13
CA ILE A 117 14.07 25.15 -7.90
C ILE A 117 13.34 26.45 -8.24
N LYS A 118 13.78 27.15 -9.28
CA LYS A 118 13.20 28.41 -9.75
C LYS A 118 11.79 28.21 -10.31
N ALA A 119 11.57 27.15 -11.10
CA ALA A 119 10.25 26.81 -11.63
C ALA A 119 9.26 26.47 -10.50
N LEU A 120 9.69 25.68 -9.50
CA LEU A 120 8.91 25.39 -8.30
C LEU A 120 8.60 26.68 -7.51
N GLN A 121 9.58 27.58 -7.36
CA GLN A 121 9.40 28.85 -6.66
C GLN A 121 8.35 29.73 -7.34
N VAL A 122 8.44 29.92 -8.66
CA VAL A 122 7.46 30.68 -9.45
C VAL A 122 6.08 30.06 -9.36
N SER A 123 5.97 28.73 -9.48
CA SER A 123 4.70 28.02 -9.30
C SER A 123 4.09 28.30 -7.93
N SER A 124 4.87 28.10 -6.86
CA SER A 124 4.41 28.24 -5.48
C SER A 124 3.97 29.67 -5.14
N GLN A 125 4.62 30.67 -5.73
CA GLN A 125 4.32 32.09 -5.49
C GLN A 125 3.20 32.65 -6.39
N ARG A 126 2.99 32.09 -7.58
CA ARG A 126 2.09 32.64 -8.61
C ARG A 126 0.98 31.69 -9.05
N GLY A 127 0.63 30.70 -8.23
CA GLY A 127 -0.49 29.79 -8.48
C GLY A 127 -0.28 28.88 -9.69
N ASP A 128 0.92 28.31 -9.83
CA ASP A 128 1.32 27.40 -10.90
C ASP A 128 1.15 27.96 -12.34
N ILE A 129 1.33 29.27 -12.51
CA ILE A 129 1.26 29.94 -13.82
C ILE A 129 2.22 29.37 -14.88
N ASN A 130 3.33 28.76 -14.44
CA ASN A 130 4.30 28.05 -15.30
C ASN A 130 4.03 26.54 -15.43
N GLY A 131 2.95 26.02 -14.85
CA GLY A 131 2.48 24.64 -14.98
C GLY A 131 3.41 23.57 -14.40
N TYR A 132 4.41 23.94 -13.59
CA TYR A 132 5.34 23.00 -12.96
C TYR A 132 4.63 21.99 -12.07
N MET A 133 3.77 22.45 -11.15
CA MET A 133 3.05 21.56 -10.22
C MET A 133 1.99 20.75 -10.95
N THR A 134 1.31 21.31 -11.95
CA THR A 134 0.34 20.61 -12.80
C THR A 134 1.01 19.48 -13.56
N ALA A 135 2.16 19.73 -14.20
CA ALA A 135 2.93 18.68 -14.89
C ALA A 135 3.39 17.58 -13.91
N ARG A 136 3.89 17.97 -12.74
CA ARG A 136 4.32 17.04 -11.68
C ARG A 136 3.15 16.18 -11.16
N GLN A 137 1.97 16.78 -10.94
CA GLN A 137 0.76 16.05 -10.52
C GLN A 137 0.24 15.10 -11.60
N GLN A 138 0.24 15.52 -12.88
CA GLN A 138 -0.12 14.64 -13.99
C GLN A 138 0.84 13.45 -14.10
N ALA A 139 2.14 13.66 -13.86
CA ALA A 139 3.12 12.59 -13.83
C ALA A 139 2.87 11.60 -12.68
N VAL A 140 2.58 12.07 -11.46
CA VAL A 140 2.16 11.21 -10.33
C VAL A 140 0.91 10.38 -10.68
N GLN A 141 -0.09 10.99 -11.31
CA GLN A 141 -1.29 10.27 -11.75
C GLN A 141 -1.01 9.25 -12.87
N ALA A 142 0.00 9.50 -13.72
CA ALA A 142 0.43 8.55 -14.74
C ALA A 142 1.18 7.36 -14.12
N LEU A 143 2.10 7.60 -13.18
CA LEU A 143 2.79 6.53 -12.44
C LEU A 143 1.80 5.66 -11.67
N LYS A 144 0.80 6.26 -11.00
CA LYS A 144 -0.23 5.50 -10.29
C LYS A 144 -1.07 4.58 -11.19
N LYS A 145 -1.20 4.90 -12.49
CA LYS A 145 -1.86 4.03 -13.49
C LYS A 145 -0.94 2.93 -14.02
N MET A 146 0.35 2.96 -13.69
CA MET A 146 1.35 1.93 -14.00
C MET A 146 1.61 1.01 -12.81
N GLU A 147 0.99 1.27 -11.65
CA GLU A 147 0.93 0.32 -10.53
C GLU A 147 0.11 -0.92 -10.97
N GLU A 148 0.51 -2.07 -10.46
CA GLU A 148 -0.04 -3.39 -10.82
C GLU A 148 -0.46 -4.06 -9.50
N PRO A 149 -1.48 -4.94 -9.50
CA PRO A 149 -1.83 -5.71 -8.31
C PRO A 149 -0.65 -6.58 -7.86
N MET A 150 -0.50 -6.76 -6.55
CA MET A 150 0.57 -7.58 -5.97
C MET A 150 0.59 -8.99 -6.54
N THR A 151 1.78 -9.53 -6.70
CA THR A 151 1.99 -10.92 -7.12
C THR A 151 1.60 -11.90 -5.99
N GLU A 152 1.23 -13.14 -6.34
CA GLU A 152 0.92 -14.20 -5.35
C GLU A 152 2.06 -14.39 -4.34
N ASP A 153 3.31 -14.35 -4.80
CA ASP A 153 4.52 -14.44 -3.95
C ASP A 153 4.61 -13.31 -2.93
N GLU A 154 4.13 -12.10 -3.26
CA GLU A 154 4.14 -10.94 -2.36
C GLU A 154 2.97 -10.97 -1.39
N VAL A 155 1.78 -11.40 -1.84
CA VAL A 155 0.64 -11.68 -0.97
C VAL A 155 1.01 -12.73 0.06
N GLN A 156 1.66 -13.84 -0.35
CA GLN A 156 2.10 -14.89 0.56
C GLN A 156 3.15 -14.39 1.56
N LYS A 157 4.12 -13.56 1.13
CA LYS A 157 5.09 -12.91 2.03
C LYS A 157 4.42 -11.93 3.00
N MET A 158 3.37 -11.22 2.57
CA MET A 158 2.60 -10.33 3.44
C MET A 158 1.86 -11.14 4.52
N ILE A 159 1.21 -12.24 4.13
CA ILE A 159 0.53 -13.16 5.05
C ILE A 159 1.54 -13.75 6.04
N GLU A 160 2.69 -14.23 5.57
CA GLU A 160 3.74 -14.78 6.43
C GLU A 160 4.30 -13.74 7.40
N ARG A 161 4.64 -12.53 6.92
CA ARG A 161 5.11 -11.44 7.79
C ARG A 161 4.06 -11.04 8.84
N THR A 162 2.79 -11.07 8.47
CA THR A 162 1.67 -10.78 9.38
C THR A 162 1.54 -11.89 10.43
N ARG A 163 1.62 -13.16 10.03
CA ARG A 163 1.64 -14.34 10.91
C ARG A 163 2.83 -14.29 11.88
N GLN A 164 4.03 -13.98 11.40
CA GLN A 164 5.22 -13.79 12.24
C GLN A 164 5.03 -12.65 13.25
N ALA A 165 4.44 -11.51 12.84
CA ALA A 165 4.14 -10.40 13.75
C ALA A 165 3.09 -10.78 14.81
N MET A 166 2.07 -11.56 14.45
CA MET A 166 1.10 -12.12 15.40
C MET A 166 1.77 -13.06 16.40
N ASN A 167 2.62 -13.99 15.93
CA ASN A 167 3.34 -14.92 16.80
C ASN A 167 4.37 -14.20 17.72
N ALA A 168 4.94 -13.08 17.27
CA ALA A 168 5.86 -12.29 18.08
C ALA A 168 5.15 -11.42 19.15
N SER A 169 3.90 -11.02 18.89
CA SER A 169 3.12 -10.15 19.79
C SER A 169 2.17 -10.92 20.71
N ASN A 170 1.69 -12.08 20.29
CA ASN A 170 0.85 -12.98 21.08
C ASN A 170 1.58 -14.32 21.32
N PRO A 171 2.00 -14.61 22.57
CA PRO A 171 2.67 -15.86 22.89
C PRO A 171 1.79 -17.09 22.70
N ASP A 172 0.46 -16.95 22.61
CA ASP A 172 -0.50 -18.07 22.62
C ASP A 172 -1.24 -18.23 21.27
N THR A 173 -0.63 -17.79 20.17
CA THR A 173 -1.03 -18.19 18.82
C THR A 173 -0.91 -19.71 18.62
N PRO A 174 -1.73 -20.35 17.76
CA PRO A 174 -1.65 -21.78 17.46
C PRO A 174 -0.23 -22.28 17.14
N ASP A 175 0.50 -21.55 16.29
CA ASP A 175 1.89 -21.88 15.93
C ASP A 175 2.82 -21.98 17.15
N ASN A 176 2.71 -21.03 18.09
CA ASN A 176 3.52 -20.98 19.29
C ASN A 176 3.12 -22.08 20.29
N THR A 177 1.83 -22.43 20.36
CA THR A 177 1.37 -23.52 21.24
C THR A 177 1.75 -24.89 20.69
N GLU A 178 1.65 -25.11 19.38
CA GLU A 178 2.14 -26.31 18.69
C GLU A 178 3.68 -26.45 18.82
N ALA A 179 4.43 -25.35 18.66
CA ALA A 179 5.88 -25.36 18.84
C ALA A 179 6.29 -25.75 20.28
N ARG A 180 5.59 -25.24 21.30
CA ARG A 180 5.80 -25.63 22.71
C ARG A 180 5.50 -27.11 22.92
N GLN A 181 4.33 -27.58 22.49
CA GLN A 181 3.93 -28.99 22.62
C GLN A 181 4.96 -29.93 21.98
N LYS A 182 5.45 -29.59 20.79
CA LYS A 182 6.49 -30.37 20.10
C LYS A 182 7.82 -30.40 20.86
N ALA A 183 8.24 -29.26 21.42
CA ALA A 183 9.45 -29.19 22.25
C ALA A 183 9.32 -30.01 23.55
N ASP A 184 8.15 -29.96 24.20
CA ASP A 184 7.84 -30.75 25.38
C ASP A 184 7.87 -32.26 25.05
N GLU A 185 7.27 -32.69 23.94
CA GLU A 185 7.33 -34.08 23.49
C GLU A 185 8.77 -34.55 23.21
N GLU A 186 9.59 -33.71 22.57
CA GLU A 186 10.99 -34.03 22.25
C GLU A 186 11.82 -34.16 23.54
N TYR A 187 11.65 -33.24 24.49
CA TYR A 187 12.27 -33.32 25.81
C TYR A 187 11.87 -34.60 26.57
N GLN A 188 10.59 -34.98 26.56
CA GLN A 188 10.13 -36.22 27.21
C GLN A 188 10.73 -37.47 26.54
N ARG A 189 10.83 -37.49 25.20
CA ARG A 189 11.48 -38.59 24.46
C ARG A 189 12.96 -38.72 24.82
N ASP A 190 13.68 -37.61 24.94
CA ASP A 190 15.11 -37.65 25.28
C ASP A 190 15.38 -37.96 26.74
N MET A 191 14.55 -37.48 27.67
CA MET A 191 14.58 -37.91 29.08
C MET A 191 14.32 -39.40 29.23
N ALA A 192 13.38 -39.97 28.46
CA ALA A 192 13.15 -41.42 28.45
C ALA A 192 14.39 -42.20 27.97
N LYS A 193 14.99 -41.81 26.83
CA LYS A 193 16.24 -42.41 26.32
C LYS A 193 17.39 -42.31 27.32
N ALA A 194 17.53 -41.17 28.01
CA ALA A 194 18.56 -40.97 29.04
C ALA A 194 18.34 -41.88 30.25
N ALA A 195 17.09 -42.01 30.71
CA ALA A 195 16.73 -42.93 31.80
C ALA A 195 16.95 -44.41 31.40
N GLU A 196 16.68 -44.79 30.16
CA GLU A 196 16.99 -46.13 29.63
C GLU A 196 18.50 -46.39 29.58
N LYS A 197 19.31 -45.44 29.10
CA LYS A 197 20.78 -45.54 29.12
C LYS A 197 21.32 -45.71 30.54
N LEU A 198 20.85 -44.90 31.50
CA LEU A 198 21.22 -45.05 32.92
C LEU A 198 20.82 -46.43 33.46
N ARG A 199 19.61 -46.90 33.19
CA ARG A 199 19.15 -48.24 33.59
C ARG A 199 20.00 -49.36 32.96
N ALA A 200 20.46 -49.19 31.73
CA ALA A 200 21.38 -50.13 31.08
C ALA A 200 22.76 -50.14 31.77
N THR A 201 23.36 -48.97 32.03
CA THR A 201 24.66 -48.89 32.71
C THR A 201 24.62 -49.44 34.14
N TYR A 202 23.54 -49.24 34.89
CA TYR A 202 23.38 -49.83 36.23
C TYR A 202 23.26 -51.36 36.18
N LYS A 203 22.63 -51.94 35.14
CA LYS A 203 22.60 -53.40 34.93
C LYS A 203 23.98 -53.96 34.57
N GLU A 204 24.75 -53.24 33.77
CA GLU A 204 26.07 -53.67 33.31
C GLU A 204 27.16 -53.57 34.39
N THR A 205 27.10 -52.52 35.24
CA THR A 205 28.06 -52.31 36.34
C THR A 205 27.73 -53.09 37.62
N GLY A 206 26.53 -53.67 37.73
CA GLY A 206 26.10 -54.46 38.89
C GLY A 206 25.87 -53.67 40.18
N VAL A 207 25.94 -52.33 40.13
CA VAL A 207 25.76 -51.45 41.30
C VAL A 207 24.28 -51.21 41.54
N THR A 208 23.72 -51.82 42.59
CA THR A 208 22.37 -51.52 43.07
C THR A 208 22.37 -50.25 43.92
N LEU A 209 21.62 -49.24 43.48
CA LEU A 209 21.32 -48.06 44.30
C LEU A 209 20.52 -48.50 45.53
N ARG A 210 21.12 -48.32 46.71
CA ARG A 210 20.43 -48.44 48.00
C ARG A 210 19.51 -47.22 48.15
N GLY A 211 18.24 -47.47 48.46
CA GLY A 211 17.22 -46.43 48.65
C GLY A 211 17.45 -45.57 49.88
#